data_AF-A0A2G8JPR7-F1
#
_entry.id   AF-A0A2G8JPR7-F1
#
_cell.length_a   1.000
_cell.length_b   1.000
_cell.length_c   1.000
_cell.angle_alpha   90.00
_cell.angle_beta   90.00
_cell.angle_gamma   90.00
#
_symmetry.space_group_name_H-M   'P 1'
#
loop_
_entity.id
_entity.type
_entity.pdbx_description
1 polymer ?
#
loop_
_entity_poly.entity_id
_entity_poly.type
_entity_poly.pdbx_seq_one_letter_code
_entity_poly.pdbx_strand_id
1 'polypeptide(L)'
;MFVLTLRKSHYLVQFTLFGWTHVALLIVVSQSNIICHSIFEGLIWFLISTSSVICNDIMAYMFGFFFGRTSLIKLSPKKTWEGFIGALFSTVAYGVLLAKYLAPYKMFTCPAEYNEESMTFELDCEPSSTFQYQEYMIPAFIQQITSLFGLHWESIEVMPIQLHAFVLSLFASVIAPFSGFFASGFKRAYKIKDFGDVFPGHGGIMDRFDCQLMMASFHYVYMATFIRSPNPLRVLQQVFQLPGDSQLLIYNELQKSLINDGLLDPPAIEP
;
A
#
# COMPACT_ATOMS: atom_id res chain seq x y z
N MET A 1 -8.12 33.40 -15.94
CA MET A 1 -7.12 33.99 -16.85
C MET A 1 -6.98 33.25 -18.19
N PHE A 2 -7.07 31.91 -18.26
CA PHE A 2 -6.96 31.13 -19.51
C PHE A 2 -7.91 31.56 -20.63
N VAL A 3 -9.20 31.80 -20.31
CA VAL A 3 -10.22 32.22 -21.30
C VAL A 3 -9.85 33.54 -21.99
N LEU A 4 -9.14 34.45 -21.30
CA LEU A 4 -8.71 35.74 -21.85
C LEU A 4 -7.50 35.61 -22.80
N THR A 5 -6.77 34.49 -22.76
CA THR A 5 -5.59 34.22 -23.60
C THR A 5 -5.90 33.40 -24.86
N LEU A 6 -7.18 33.12 -25.11
CA LEU A 6 -7.63 32.28 -26.22
C LEU A 6 -7.38 32.95 -27.59
N ARG A 7 -6.71 32.24 -28.51
CA ARG A 7 -6.46 32.71 -29.88
C ARG A 7 -7.14 31.80 -30.91
N LYS A 8 -7.95 32.38 -31.81
CA LYS A 8 -8.75 31.66 -32.82
C LYS A 8 -8.01 30.59 -33.62
N SER A 9 -6.75 30.82 -34.00
CA SER A 9 -5.99 29.86 -34.81
C SER A 9 -5.34 28.72 -34.00
N HIS A 10 -5.35 28.78 -32.66
CA HIS A 10 -4.63 27.83 -31.80
C HIS A 10 -5.52 27.14 -30.77
N TYR A 11 -6.84 27.16 -30.95
CA TYR A 11 -7.78 26.58 -29.98
C TYR A 11 -7.47 25.13 -29.65
N LEU A 12 -7.25 24.28 -30.65
CA LEU A 12 -6.97 22.85 -30.42
C LEU A 12 -5.74 22.65 -29.53
N VAL A 13 -4.65 23.38 -29.79
CA VAL A 13 -3.41 23.29 -29.00
C VAL A 13 -3.63 23.82 -27.58
N GLN A 14 -4.29 24.96 -27.43
CA GLN A 14 -4.56 25.58 -26.13
C GLN A 14 -5.45 24.69 -25.25
N PHE A 15 -6.53 24.13 -25.80
CA PHE A 15 -7.42 23.22 -25.09
C PHE A 15 -6.75 21.86 -24.80
N THR A 16 -5.90 21.35 -25.69
CA THR A 16 -5.13 20.11 -25.45
C THR A 16 -4.13 20.31 -24.32
N LEU A 17 -3.38 21.42 -24.32
CA LEU A 17 -2.43 21.73 -23.25
C LEU A 17 -3.17 21.93 -21.91
N PHE A 18 -4.30 22.64 -21.93
CA PHE A 18 -5.14 22.82 -20.75
C PHE A 18 -5.67 21.49 -20.21
N GLY A 19 -6.09 20.57 -21.09
CA GLY A 19 -6.49 19.22 -20.71
C GLY A 19 -5.34 18.45 -20.05
N TRP A 20 -4.16 18.45 -20.67
CA TRP A 20 -2.98 17.78 -20.11
C TRP A 20 -2.54 18.36 -18.77
N THR A 21 -2.58 19.68 -18.59
CA THR A 21 -2.23 20.29 -17.30
C THR A 21 -3.23 19.92 -16.20
N HIS A 22 -4.52 19.83 -16.51
CA HIS A 22 -5.53 19.40 -15.53
C HIS A 22 -5.37 17.93 -15.16
N VAL A 23 -5.15 17.06 -16.14
CA VAL A 23 -4.91 15.63 -15.90
C VAL A 23 -3.64 15.43 -15.07
N ALA A 24 -2.54 16.10 -15.43
CA ALA A 24 -1.29 16.02 -14.68
C ALA A 24 -1.44 16.53 -13.24
N LEU A 25 -2.14 17.67 -13.05
CA LEU A 25 -2.41 18.21 -11.72
C LEU A 25 -3.24 17.24 -10.87
N LEU A 26 -4.30 16.66 -11.45
CA LEU A 26 -5.14 15.67 -10.75
C LEU A 26 -4.32 14.47 -10.30
N ILE A 27 -3.48 13.92 -11.19
CA ILE A 27 -2.61 12.78 -10.87
C ILE A 27 -1.64 13.15 -9.75
N VAL A 28 -0.94 14.28 -9.84
CA VAL A 28 0.06 14.67 -8.83
C VAL A 28 -0.60 14.93 -7.48
N VAL A 29 -1.67 15.72 -7.46
CA VAL A 29 -2.36 16.09 -6.21
C VAL A 29 -3.02 14.87 -5.55
N SER A 30 -3.69 14.00 -6.32
CA SER A 30 -4.32 12.82 -5.75
C SER A 30 -3.28 11.87 -5.14
N GLN A 31 -2.14 11.71 -5.81
CA GLN A 31 -1.06 10.85 -5.34
C GLN A 31 -0.39 11.40 -4.09
N SER A 32 -0.09 12.71 -4.06
CA SER A 32 0.41 13.36 -2.86
C SER A 32 -0.57 13.20 -1.69
N ASN A 33 -1.88 13.37 -1.94
CA ASN A 33 -2.89 13.19 -0.90
C ASN A 33 -2.91 11.75 -0.35
N ILE A 34 -2.87 10.75 -1.23
CA ILE A 34 -2.80 9.34 -0.86
C ILE A 34 -1.57 9.04 -0.01
N ILE A 35 -0.39 9.49 -0.45
CA ILE A 35 0.88 9.28 0.27
C ILE A 35 0.84 9.97 1.63
N CYS A 36 0.35 11.20 1.71
CA CYS A 36 0.18 11.90 2.97
C CYS A 36 -0.74 11.12 3.92
N HIS A 37 -1.90 10.64 3.45
CA HIS A 37 -2.80 9.82 4.27
C HIS A 37 -2.12 8.54 4.76
N SER A 38 -1.30 7.89 3.92
CA SER A 38 -0.50 6.73 4.33
C SER A 38 0.52 7.06 5.43
N ILE A 39 1.13 8.24 5.39
CA ILE A 39 2.09 8.68 6.41
C ILE A 39 1.38 8.96 7.74
N PHE A 40 0.22 9.64 7.72
CA PHE A 40 -0.52 9.98 8.93
C PHE A 40 -1.12 8.78 9.66
N GLU A 41 -1.51 7.71 8.95
CA GLU A 41 -2.00 6.47 9.57
C GLU A 41 -0.86 5.63 10.20
N GLY A 42 0.39 5.92 9.86
CA GLY A 42 1.57 5.25 10.41
C GLY A 42 2.71 5.23 9.40
N LEU A 43 3.85 5.78 9.77
CA LEU A 43 5.02 5.90 8.88
C LEU A 43 5.53 4.53 8.38
N ILE A 44 5.31 3.45 9.13
CA ILE A 44 5.66 2.08 8.76
C ILE A 44 5.04 1.66 7.42
N TRP A 45 3.80 2.05 7.15
CA TRP A 45 3.06 1.67 5.95
C TRP A 45 3.65 2.30 4.69
N PHE A 46 3.98 3.59 4.79
CA PHE A 46 4.69 4.33 3.76
C PHE A 46 6.09 3.74 3.52
N LEU A 47 6.84 3.45 4.60
CA LEU A 47 8.18 2.90 4.51
C LEU A 47 8.19 1.53 3.86
N ILE A 48 7.33 0.60 4.28
CA ILE A 48 7.26 -0.75 3.69
C ILE A 48 6.95 -0.66 2.19
N SER A 49 5.94 0.12 1.81
CA SER A 49 5.51 0.24 0.41
C SER A 49 6.60 0.86 -0.47
N THR A 50 7.16 1.99 -0.05
CA THR A 50 8.16 2.74 -0.84
C THR A 50 9.49 2.00 -0.91
N SER A 51 9.97 1.48 0.23
CA SER A 51 11.24 0.74 0.29
C SER A 51 11.17 -0.59 -0.46
N SER A 52 10.02 -1.27 -0.49
CA SER A 52 9.86 -2.50 -1.27
C SER A 52 10.06 -2.25 -2.76
N VAL A 53 9.52 -1.16 -3.31
CA VAL A 53 9.73 -0.78 -4.71
C VAL A 53 11.21 -0.47 -4.99
N ILE A 54 11.86 0.29 -4.09
CA ILE A 54 13.29 0.63 -4.22
C ILE A 54 14.15 -0.64 -4.14
N CYS A 55 13.87 -1.51 -3.18
CA CYS A 55 14.55 -2.79 -3.01
C CYS A 55 14.37 -3.66 -4.27
N ASN A 56 13.17 -3.71 -4.83
CA ASN A 56 12.88 -4.46 -6.04
C ASN A 56 13.72 -3.97 -7.22
N ASP A 57 13.82 -2.66 -7.45
CA ASP A 57 14.62 -2.13 -8.55
C ASP A 57 16.12 -2.42 -8.37
N ILE A 58 16.63 -2.31 -7.15
CA ILE A 58 18.04 -2.63 -6.82
C ILE A 58 18.30 -4.12 -7.02
N MET A 59 17.45 -4.98 -6.48
CA MET A 59 17.61 -6.44 -6.56
C MET A 59 17.44 -6.93 -7.99
N ALA A 60 16.49 -6.38 -8.75
CA ALA A 60 16.31 -6.71 -10.17
C ALA A 60 17.56 -6.36 -10.98
N TYR A 61 18.20 -5.23 -10.68
CA TYR A 61 19.48 -4.86 -11.28
C TYR A 61 20.61 -5.80 -10.84
N MET A 62 20.74 -6.11 -9.55
CA MET A 62 21.79 -6.99 -9.04
C MET A 62 21.69 -8.40 -9.62
N PHE A 63 20.54 -9.06 -9.51
CA PHE A 63 20.34 -10.40 -10.07
C PHE A 63 20.38 -10.39 -11.60
N GLY A 64 19.88 -9.32 -12.23
CA GLY A 64 19.99 -9.14 -13.68
C GLY A 64 21.44 -9.01 -14.15
N PHE A 65 22.30 -8.34 -13.39
CA PHE A 65 23.71 -8.20 -13.72
C PHE A 65 24.49 -9.52 -13.57
N PHE A 66 24.26 -10.28 -12.50
CA PHE A 66 25.00 -11.52 -12.23
C PHE A 66 24.47 -12.73 -13.01
N PHE A 67 23.15 -12.85 -13.18
CA PHE A 67 22.51 -14.05 -13.72
C PHE A 67 21.67 -13.80 -14.97
N GLY A 68 21.56 -12.54 -15.43
CA GLY A 68 20.69 -12.18 -16.54
C GLY A 68 21.15 -12.77 -17.87
N ARG A 69 20.29 -13.61 -18.47
CA ARG A 69 20.51 -14.20 -19.80
C ARG A 69 19.32 -13.95 -20.72
N THR A 70 18.10 -14.00 -20.18
CA THR A 70 16.88 -13.89 -20.97
C THR A 70 16.19 -12.55 -20.74
N SER A 71 16.00 -11.77 -21.81
CA SER A 71 15.32 -10.48 -21.72
C SER A 71 13.83 -10.68 -21.46
N LEU A 72 13.29 -9.89 -20.52
CA LEU A 72 11.89 -9.92 -20.11
C LEU A 72 10.97 -9.33 -21.19
N ILE A 73 11.34 -8.16 -21.74
CA ILE A 73 10.53 -7.43 -22.74
C ILE A 73 11.48 -6.84 -23.79
N LYS A 74 11.17 -7.03 -25.08
CA LYS A 74 11.96 -6.49 -26.20
C LYS A 74 12.16 -4.98 -26.15
N LEU A 75 11.18 -4.25 -25.60
CA LEU A 75 11.21 -2.80 -25.39
C LEU A 75 12.31 -2.36 -24.41
N SER A 76 12.72 -3.24 -23.48
CA SER A 76 13.72 -2.96 -22.45
C SER A 76 14.72 -4.13 -22.35
N PRO A 77 15.69 -4.21 -23.29
CA PRO A 77 16.59 -5.37 -23.41
C PRO A 77 17.45 -5.61 -22.18
N LYS A 78 17.69 -4.58 -21.35
CA LYS A 78 18.46 -4.68 -20.11
C LYS A 78 17.72 -5.34 -18.94
N LYS A 79 16.39 -5.48 -19.03
CA LYS A 79 15.59 -6.13 -17.97
C LYS A 79 15.45 -7.60 -18.30
N THR A 80 15.76 -8.47 -17.34
CA THR A 80 15.84 -9.92 -17.53
C THR A 80 14.83 -10.68 -16.66
N TRP A 81 14.44 -11.88 -17.09
CA TRP A 81 13.56 -12.76 -16.30
C TRP A 81 14.23 -13.21 -15.01
N GLU A 82 15.53 -13.53 -15.07
CA GLU A 82 16.29 -13.96 -13.89
C GLU A 82 16.39 -12.84 -12.85
N GLY A 83 16.57 -11.60 -13.32
CA GLY A 83 16.54 -10.41 -12.46
C GLY A 83 15.18 -10.20 -11.80
N PHE A 84 14.09 -10.34 -12.57
CA PHE A 84 12.73 -10.20 -12.05
C PHE A 84 12.39 -11.24 -10.97
N ILE A 85 12.74 -12.51 -11.20
CA ILE A 85 12.49 -13.60 -10.24
C ILE A 85 13.38 -13.45 -8.99
N GLY A 86 14.65 -13.08 -9.16
CA GLY A 86 15.53 -12.81 -8.01
C GLY A 86 15.03 -11.65 -7.16
N ALA A 87 14.58 -10.57 -7.81
CA ALA A 87 13.98 -9.42 -7.13
C ALA A 87 12.72 -9.78 -6.34
N LEU A 88 11.88 -10.66 -6.87
CA LEU A 88 10.66 -11.13 -6.21
C LEU A 88 10.96 -11.73 -4.83
N PHE A 89 11.82 -12.74 -4.78
CA PHE A 89 12.14 -13.41 -3.52
C PHE A 89 12.87 -12.48 -2.55
N SER A 90 13.82 -11.67 -3.04
CA SER A 90 14.57 -10.75 -2.19
C SER A 90 13.72 -9.60 -1.65
N THR A 91 12.79 -9.06 -2.43
CA THR A 91 11.90 -7.97 -2.00
C THR A 91 10.89 -8.45 -0.98
N VAL A 92 10.31 -9.64 -1.17
CA VAL A 92 9.38 -10.23 -0.20
C VAL A 92 10.09 -10.52 1.12
N ALA A 93 11.27 -11.14 1.08
CA ALA A 93 12.06 -11.37 2.28
C ALA A 93 12.43 -10.05 2.99
N TYR A 94 12.88 -9.06 2.23
CA TYR A 94 13.21 -7.73 2.75
C TYR A 94 12.01 -7.05 3.41
N GLY A 95 10.85 -7.02 2.77
CA GLY A 95 9.65 -6.36 3.29
C GLY A 95 9.15 -6.98 4.58
N VAL A 96 9.11 -8.31 4.66
CA VAL A 96 8.72 -9.04 5.89
C VAL A 96 9.71 -8.77 7.03
N LEU A 97 11.02 -8.79 6.75
CA LEU A 97 12.05 -8.50 7.74
C LEU A 97 12.00 -7.04 8.21
N LEU A 98 11.79 -6.10 7.29
CA LEU A 98 11.64 -4.67 7.60
C LEU A 98 10.43 -4.43 8.48
N ALA A 99 9.29 -5.06 8.17
CA ALA A 99 8.09 -4.98 8.99
C ALA A 99 8.32 -5.46 10.43
N LYS A 100 8.98 -6.62 10.58
CA LYS A 100 9.38 -7.15 11.90
C LYS A 100 10.31 -6.19 12.65
N TYR A 101 11.26 -5.58 11.95
CA TYR A 101 12.23 -4.68 12.56
C TYR A 101 11.63 -3.35 13.00
N LEU A 102 10.71 -2.78 12.21
CA LEU A 102 10.11 -1.47 12.49
C LEU A 102 8.96 -1.52 13.49
N ALA A 103 8.23 -2.63 13.57
CA ALA A 103 7.00 -2.72 14.36
C ALA A 103 7.15 -2.46 15.89
N PRO A 104 8.28 -2.76 16.56
CA PRO A 104 8.46 -2.42 17.98
C PRO A 104 8.53 -0.91 18.27
N TYR A 105 8.82 -0.09 17.26
CA TYR A 105 9.07 1.34 17.45
C TYR A 105 7.79 2.16 17.23
N LYS A 106 7.27 2.75 18.30
CA LYS A 106 6.05 3.59 18.29
C LYS A 106 6.08 4.73 17.27
N MET A 107 7.25 5.32 17.05
CA MET A 107 7.44 6.39 16.06
C MET A 107 6.99 5.97 14.64
N PHE A 108 7.10 4.68 14.30
CA PHE A 108 6.70 4.19 12.98
C PHE A 108 5.29 3.62 12.95
N THR A 109 4.80 3.08 14.06
CA THR A 109 3.52 2.37 14.11
C THR A 109 2.34 3.25 14.52
N CYS A 110 2.57 4.28 15.34
CA CYS A 110 1.50 5.15 15.81
C CYS A 110 1.04 6.14 14.74
N PRO A 111 -0.27 6.37 14.61
CA PRO A 111 -0.80 7.43 13.77
C PRO A 111 -0.38 8.78 14.34
N ALA A 112 -0.09 9.73 13.46
CA ALA A 112 0.27 11.09 13.86
C ALA A 112 -1.00 11.92 14.00
N GLU A 113 -1.40 12.19 15.25
CA GLU A 113 -2.53 13.05 15.57
C GLU A 113 -2.06 14.47 15.93
N TYR A 114 -2.79 15.47 15.45
CA TYR A 114 -2.50 16.87 15.78
C TYR A 114 -3.28 17.24 17.03
N ASN A 115 -2.57 17.59 18.10
CA ASN A 115 -3.19 18.06 19.33
C ASN A 115 -3.33 19.59 19.26
N GLU A 116 -4.57 20.08 19.26
CA GLU A 116 -4.90 21.51 19.20
C GLU A 116 -4.41 22.26 20.44
N GLU A 117 -4.27 21.60 21.60
CA GLU A 117 -3.89 22.22 22.86
C GLU A 117 -2.37 22.48 22.94
N SER A 118 -1.55 21.51 22.51
CA SER A 118 -0.09 21.61 22.54
C SER A 118 0.49 22.23 21.27
N MET A 119 -0.33 22.42 20.22
CA MET A 119 0.08 22.79 18.85
C MET A 119 1.19 21.89 18.29
N THR A 120 1.27 20.64 18.78
CA THR A 120 2.28 19.67 18.37
C THR A 120 1.64 18.37 17.87
N PHE A 121 2.38 17.65 17.04
CA PHE A 121 2.00 16.30 16.65
C PHE A 121 2.42 15.34 17.77
N GLU A 122 1.45 14.61 18.32
CA GLU A 122 1.69 13.62 19.36
C GLU A 122 1.66 12.22 18.73
N LEU A 123 2.61 11.38 19.15
CA LEU A 123 2.82 10.01 18.63
C LEU A 123 2.59 8.96 19.72
N ASP A 124 1.89 9.33 20.79
CA ASP A 124 1.61 8.44 21.91
C ASP A 124 0.32 7.67 21.67
N CYS A 125 0.48 6.45 21.13
CA CYS A 125 -0.60 5.50 20.96
C CYS A 125 -0.30 4.15 21.62
N GLU A 126 -1.34 3.39 21.91
CA GLU A 126 -1.20 1.95 22.13
C GLU A 126 -1.15 1.22 20.78
N PRO A 127 -0.12 0.41 20.54
CA PRO A 127 0.02 -0.28 19.26
C PRO A 127 -1.17 -1.22 19.03
N SER A 128 -1.82 -1.06 17.88
CA SER A 128 -2.96 -1.88 17.48
C SER A 128 -2.59 -3.37 17.39
N SER A 129 -3.61 -4.24 17.41
CA SER A 129 -3.44 -5.70 17.30
C SER A 129 -2.64 -6.13 16.07
N THR A 130 -2.60 -5.31 15.01
CA THR A 130 -1.80 -5.53 13.80
C THR A 130 -0.28 -5.60 14.08
N PHE A 131 0.18 -4.93 15.14
CA PHE A 131 1.58 -4.85 15.55
C PHE A 131 1.91 -5.73 16.76
N GLN A 132 0.97 -6.53 17.24
CA GLN A 132 1.18 -7.48 18.33
C GLN A 132 1.35 -8.90 17.77
N TYR A 133 2.03 -9.77 18.52
CA TYR A 133 2.14 -11.17 18.13
C TYR A 133 0.79 -11.86 18.31
N GLN A 134 0.35 -12.59 17.28
CA GLN A 134 -0.86 -13.40 17.34
C GLN A 134 -0.52 -14.83 16.92
N GLU A 135 -1.15 -15.78 17.61
CA GLU A 135 -1.04 -17.19 17.27
C GLU A 135 -1.96 -17.51 16.09
N TYR A 136 -1.39 -17.98 14.99
CA TYR A 136 -2.15 -18.46 13.83
C TYR A 136 -2.07 -19.98 13.74
N MET A 137 -3.25 -20.60 13.64
CA MET A 137 -3.38 -22.02 13.36
C MET A 137 -3.02 -22.28 11.89
N ILE A 138 -2.07 -23.20 11.66
CA ILE A 138 -1.61 -23.50 10.31
C ILE A 138 -2.71 -24.25 9.55
N PRO A 139 -3.11 -23.82 8.33
CA PRO A 139 -4.05 -24.55 7.49
C PRO A 139 -3.57 -25.98 7.21
N ALA A 140 -4.50 -26.94 7.18
CA ALA A 140 -4.20 -28.37 7.00
C ALA A 140 -3.32 -28.68 5.77
N PHE A 141 -3.48 -27.90 4.69
CA PHE A 141 -2.65 -28.03 3.49
C PHE A 141 -1.15 -27.77 3.76
N ILE A 142 -0.82 -26.76 4.58
CA ILE A 142 0.56 -26.45 4.92
C ILE A 142 1.11 -27.50 5.88
N GLN A 143 0.32 -27.97 6.85
CA GLN A 143 0.72 -29.08 7.74
C GLN A 143 1.06 -30.35 6.95
N GLN A 144 0.34 -30.63 5.87
CA GLN A 144 0.61 -31.76 4.99
C GLN A 144 1.95 -31.60 4.23
N ILE A 145 2.31 -30.38 3.85
CA ILE A 145 3.61 -30.10 3.23
C ILE A 145 4.74 -30.15 4.25
N THR A 146 4.56 -29.57 5.44
CA THR A 146 5.61 -29.54 6.48
C THR A 146 5.91 -30.93 7.01
N SER A 147 4.89 -31.79 7.14
CA SER A 147 5.09 -33.21 7.48
C SER A 147 5.90 -33.98 6.44
N LEU A 148 5.82 -33.60 5.16
CA LEU A 148 6.65 -34.17 4.09
C LEU A 148 8.15 -33.83 4.26
N PHE A 149 8.45 -32.73 4.95
CA PHE A 149 9.81 -32.31 5.33
C PHE A 149 10.17 -32.65 6.79
N GLY A 150 9.34 -33.43 7.49
CA GLY A 150 9.58 -33.85 8.88
C GLY A 150 9.36 -32.74 9.94
N LEU A 151 8.71 -31.64 9.56
CA LEU A 151 8.40 -30.52 10.46
C LEU A 151 6.92 -30.57 10.86
N HIS A 152 6.65 -30.77 12.14
CA HIS A 152 5.30 -30.71 12.71
C HIS A 152 5.13 -29.38 13.43
N TRP A 153 4.50 -28.42 12.76
CA TRP A 153 4.13 -27.13 13.34
C TRP A 153 2.61 -27.06 13.45
N GLU A 154 2.10 -26.79 14.65
CA GLU A 154 0.66 -26.68 14.90
C GLU A 154 0.20 -25.22 14.90
N SER A 155 1.01 -24.33 15.48
CA SER A 155 0.81 -22.89 15.50
C SER A 155 2.10 -22.13 15.14
N ILE A 156 1.92 -20.93 14.58
CA ILE A 156 3.01 -19.98 14.34
C ILE A 156 2.66 -18.66 15.00
N GLU A 157 3.59 -18.13 15.79
CA GLU A 157 3.54 -16.76 16.30
C GLU A 157 4.08 -15.80 15.24
N VAL A 158 3.17 -15.07 14.60
CA VAL A 158 3.52 -14.02 13.64
C VAL A 158 2.75 -12.76 13.94
N MET A 159 3.37 -11.63 13.64
CA MET A 159 2.70 -10.35 13.71
C MET A 159 1.89 -10.13 12.43
N PRO A 160 0.62 -9.73 12.51
CA PRO A 160 -0.22 -9.52 11.31
C PRO A 160 0.41 -8.56 10.28
N ILE A 161 1.17 -7.55 10.74
CA ILE A 161 1.94 -6.65 9.88
C ILE A 161 2.88 -7.38 8.91
N GLN A 162 3.45 -8.52 9.29
CA GLN A 162 4.33 -9.31 8.42
C GLN A 162 3.57 -9.92 7.23
N LEU A 163 2.32 -10.35 7.45
CA LEU A 163 1.45 -10.85 6.40
C LEU A 163 1.04 -9.71 5.45
N HIS A 164 0.73 -8.53 5.99
CA HIS A 164 0.46 -7.37 5.15
C HIS A 164 1.69 -6.94 4.36
N ALA A 165 2.88 -6.93 4.97
CA ALA A 165 4.13 -6.64 4.29
C ALA A 165 4.44 -7.64 3.17
N PHE A 166 4.18 -8.93 3.39
CA PHE A 166 4.28 -9.95 2.35
C PHE A 166 3.43 -9.60 1.12
N VAL A 167 2.16 -9.24 1.33
CA VAL A 167 1.24 -8.87 0.22
C VAL A 167 1.69 -7.59 -0.48
N LEU A 168 2.10 -6.56 0.27
CA LEU A 168 2.58 -5.30 -0.29
C LEU A 168 3.86 -5.49 -1.10
N SER A 169 4.82 -6.27 -0.59
CA SER A 169 6.08 -6.55 -1.29
C SER A 169 5.89 -7.46 -2.50
N LEU A 170 4.94 -8.41 -2.44
CA LEU A 170 4.55 -9.22 -3.58
C LEU A 170 3.98 -8.34 -4.70
N PHE A 171 3.08 -7.41 -4.37
CA PHE A 171 2.54 -6.46 -5.33
C PHE A 171 3.63 -5.53 -5.89
N ALA A 172 4.52 -5.03 -5.02
CA ALA A 172 5.63 -4.15 -5.39
C ALA A 172 6.61 -4.81 -6.38
N SER A 173 6.77 -6.14 -6.32
CA SER A 173 7.65 -6.86 -7.24
C SER A 173 6.94 -7.34 -8.50
N VAL A 174 5.73 -7.86 -8.39
CA VAL A 174 5.03 -8.45 -9.54
C VAL A 174 4.35 -7.39 -10.38
N ILE A 175 3.57 -6.51 -9.75
CA ILE A 175 2.64 -5.63 -10.45
C ILE A 175 3.25 -4.23 -10.63
N ALA A 176 3.83 -3.64 -9.59
CA ALA A 176 4.34 -2.27 -9.67
C ALA A 176 5.31 -2.00 -10.84
N PRO A 177 6.24 -2.90 -11.22
CA PRO A 177 7.18 -2.65 -12.32
C PRO A 177 6.52 -2.46 -13.69
N PHE A 178 5.26 -2.89 -13.88
CA PHE A 178 4.51 -2.68 -15.12
C PHE A 178 4.26 -1.21 -15.42
N SER A 179 4.08 -0.38 -14.40
CA SER A 179 3.97 1.07 -14.60
C SER A 179 5.29 1.67 -15.13
N GLY A 180 6.44 1.21 -14.62
CA GLY A 180 7.75 1.57 -15.16
C GLY A 180 7.99 1.06 -16.60
N PHE A 181 7.45 -0.11 -16.97
CA PHE A 181 7.48 -0.58 -18.36
C PHE A 181 6.62 0.30 -19.27
N PHE A 182 5.44 0.72 -18.82
CA PHE A 182 4.56 1.62 -19.56
C PHE A 182 5.23 2.97 -19.81
N ALA A 183 5.80 3.58 -18.77
CA ALA A 183 6.57 4.80 -18.87
C ALA A 183 7.77 4.65 -19.83
N SER A 184 8.49 3.53 -19.74
CA SER A 184 9.57 3.21 -20.68
C SER A 184 9.06 3.11 -22.13
N GLY A 185 7.89 2.52 -22.37
CA GLY A 185 7.27 2.43 -23.69
C GLY A 185 6.91 3.78 -24.27
N PHE A 186 6.32 4.65 -23.44
CA PHE A 186 6.02 6.02 -23.80
C PHE A 186 7.29 6.78 -24.24
N LYS A 187 8.38 6.68 -23.46
CA LYS A 187 9.66 7.31 -23.80
C LYS A 187 10.17 6.86 -25.18
N ARG A 188 10.09 5.56 -25.48
CA ARG A 188 10.52 5.04 -26.79
C ARG A 188 9.64 5.50 -27.94
N ALA A 189 8.33 5.67 -27.74
CA ALA A 189 7.42 6.19 -28.76
C ALA A 189 7.80 7.60 -29.22
N TYR A 190 8.27 8.45 -28.30
CA TYR A 190 8.75 9.81 -28.60
C TYR A 190 10.25 9.88 -28.93
N LYS A 191 10.93 8.73 -29.07
CA LYS A 191 12.38 8.63 -29.30
C LYS A 191 13.24 9.34 -28.23
N ILE A 192 12.70 9.47 -27.02
CA ILE A 192 13.42 9.98 -25.85
C ILE A 192 13.88 8.81 -24.96
N LYS A 193 14.86 9.07 -24.09
CA LYS A 193 15.37 8.05 -23.15
C LYS A 193 14.87 8.28 -21.73
N ASP A 194 14.91 9.52 -21.29
CA ASP A 194 14.59 9.97 -19.95
C ASP A 194 13.62 11.16 -20.08
N PHE A 195 12.71 11.35 -19.12
CA PHE A 195 11.71 12.44 -19.21
C PHE A 195 12.30 13.83 -18.94
N GLY A 196 13.52 13.88 -18.41
CA GLY A 196 14.29 15.09 -18.20
C GLY A 196 15.65 14.77 -17.58
N ASP A 197 16.47 15.79 -17.40
CA ASP A 197 17.86 15.66 -16.92
C ASP A 197 18.05 16.42 -15.60
N VAL A 198 17.13 16.22 -14.64
CA VAL A 198 17.17 16.94 -13.36
C VAL A 198 18.43 16.59 -12.57
N PHE A 199 18.89 15.34 -12.65
CA PHE A 199 20.14 14.90 -12.04
C PHE A 199 21.10 14.36 -13.11
N PRO A 200 22.30 14.94 -13.28
CA PRO A 200 23.23 14.49 -14.29
C PRO A 200 23.57 13.00 -14.12
N GLY A 201 23.36 12.22 -15.19
CA GLY A 201 23.58 10.78 -15.21
C GLY A 201 22.49 9.91 -14.55
N HIS A 202 21.44 10.50 -13.96
CA HIS A 202 20.44 9.76 -13.16
C HIS A 202 18.99 9.89 -13.68
N GLY A 203 18.79 10.57 -14.81
CA GLY A 203 17.48 10.75 -15.45
C GLY A 203 16.59 11.79 -14.77
N GLY A 204 15.29 11.72 -15.07
CA GLY A 204 14.30 12.67 -14.60
C GLY A 204 13.72 12.29 -13.24
N ILE A 205 13.12 13.26 -12.54
CA ILE A 205 12.34 12.99 -11.33
C ILE A 205 11.21 11.99 -11.63
N MET A 206 10.52 12.15 -12.76
CA MET A 206 9.42 11.26 -13.17
C MET A 206 9.86 9.80 -13.28
N ASP A 207 11.07 9.55 -13.81
CA ASP A 207 11.60 8.19 -13.98
C ASP A 207 11.75 7.43 -12.65
N ARG A 208 11.74 8.14 -11.49
CA ARG A 208 11.80 7.55 -10.15
C ARG A 208 10.42 7.30 -9.53
N PHE A 209 9.38 7.96 -10.03
CA PHE A 209 8.01 7.87 -9.50
C PHE A 209 7.09 6.97 -10.31
N ASP A 210 7.53 6.48 -11.47
CA ASP A 210 6.71 5.61 -12.34
C ASP A 210 6.12 4.40 -11.58
N CYS A 211 6.97 3.66 -10.86
CA CYS A 211 6.56 2.51 -10.03
C CYS A 211 5.79 2.90 -8.76
N GLN A 212 6.12 4.05 -8.18
CA GLN A 212 5.52 4.53 -6.93
C GLN A 212 4.06 4.94 -7.13
N LEU A 213 3.69 5.44 -8.31
CA LEU A 213 2.32 5.81 -8.66
C LEU A 213 1.35 4.64 -8.47
N MET A 214 1.70 3.47 -9.02
CA MET A 214 0.85 2.29 -8.93
C MET A 214 0.89 1.67 -7.53
N MET A 215 2.05 1.71 -6.89
CA MET A 215 2.21 1.22 -5.52
C MET A 215 1.38 2.02 -4.51
N ALA A 216 1.42 3.35 -4.56
CA ALA A 216 0.67 4.22 -3.66
C ALA A 216 -0.85 4.03 -3.81
N SER A 217 -1.33 3.89 -5.05
CA SER A 217 -2.74 3.63 -5.34
C SER A 217 -3.21 2.28 -4.78
N PHE A 218 -2.44 1.22 -4.98
CA PHE A 218 -2.73 -0.10 -4.42
C PHE A 218 -2.69 -0.09 -2.89
N HIS A 219 -1.64 0.50 -2.32
CA HIS A 219 -1.47 0.63 -0.89
C HIS A 219 -2.67 1.30 -0.22
N TYR A 220 -3.16 2.40 -0.79
CA TYR A 220 -4.35 3.09 -0.28
C TYR A 220 -5.59 2.20 -0.23
N VAL A 221 -5.90 1.53 -1.33
CA VAL A 221 -7.05 0.61 -1.42
C VAL A 221 -6.88 -0.55 -0.45
N TYR A 222 -5.66 -1.09 -0.35
CA TYR A 222 -5.33 -2.18 0.56
C TYR A 222 -5.51 -1.78 2.02
N MET A 223 -5.01 -0.61 2.42
CA MET A 223 -5.19 -0.07 3.78
C MET A 223 -6.67 0.13 4.10
N ALA A 224 -7.42 0.76 3.19
CA ALA A 224 -8.84 1.03 3.37
C ALA A 224 -9.68 -0.26 3.48
N THR A 225 -9.24 -1.35 2.85
CA THR A 225 -10.02 -2.61 2.79
C THR A 225 -9.64 -3.58 3.91
N PHE A 226 -8.36 -3.74 4.21
CA PHE A 226 -7.87 -4.84 5.04
C PHE A 226 -7.30 -4.43 6.40
N ILE A 227 -6.97 -3.15 6.60
CA ILE A 227 -6.20 -2.72 7.78
C ILE A 227 -6.96 -1.69 8.61
N ARG A 228 -7.63 -0.75 7.95
CA ARG A 228 -8.36 0.31 8.66
C ARG A 228 -9.56 -0.30 9.38
N SER A 229 -9.45 -0.43 10.70
CA SER A 229 -10.59 -0.75 11.54
C SER A 229 -11.59 0.42 11.49
N PRO A 230 -12.90 0.16 11.30
CA PRO A 230 -13.89 1.22 11.26
C PRO A 230 -13.96 1.92 12.62
N ASN A 231 -13.76 3.25 12.64
CA ASN A 231 -13.85 4.03 13.86
C ASN A 231 -15.26 3.87 14.47
N PRO A 232 -15.39 3.41 15.73
CA PRO A 232 -16.68 3.08 16.32
C PRO A 232 -17.63 4.28 16.36
N LEU A 233 -17.11 5.51 16.52
CA LEU A 233 -17.90 6.74 16.49
C LEU A 233 -18.45 7.01 15.08
N ARG A 234 -17.66 6.76 14.03
CA ARG A 234 -18.13 6.90 12.65
C ARG A 234 -19.19 5.84 12.31
N VAL A 235 -19.00 4.60 12.78
CA VAL A 235 -20.01 3.55 12.61
C VAL A 235 -21.30 3.93 13.32
N LEU A 236 -21.23 4.41 14.56
CA LEU A 236 -22.38 4.91 15.31
C LEU A 236 -23.09 6.06 14.57
N GLN A 237 -22.35 7.03 14.05
CA GLN A 237 -22.93 8.12 13.25
C GLN A 237 -23.64 7.60 11.99
N GLN A 238 -23.08 6.60 11.32
CA GLN A 238 -23.73 5.95 10.17
C GLN A 238 -25.00 5.21 10.60
N VAL A 239 -24.97 4.50 11.72
CA VAL A 239 -26.16 3.82 12.27
C VAL A 239 -27.25 4.82 12.63
N PHE A 240 -26.91 5.97 13.23
CA PHE A 240 -27.88 7.02 13.57
C PHE A 240 -28.54 7.69 12.36
N GLN A 241 -27.94 7.60 11.18
CA GLN A 241 -28.56 8.09 9.93
C GLN A 241 -29.55 7.11 9.31
N LEU A 242 -29.58 5.85 9.76
CA LEU A 242 -30.51 4.84 9.24
C LEU A 242 -31.94 5.04 9.77
N PRO A 243 -32.96 4.53 9.07
CA PRO A 243 -34.33 4.47 9.58
C PRO A 243 -34.41 3.69 10.90
N GLY A 244 -35.37 4.03 11.77
CA GLY A 244 -35.52 3.42 13.10
C GLY A 244 -35.60 1.89 13.08
N ASP A 245 -36.27 1.31 12.07
CA ASP A 245 -36.38 -0.15 11.92
C ASP A 245 -35.00 -0.81 11.69
N SER A 246 -34.14 -0.18 10.90
CA SER A 246 -32.77 -0.66 10.65
C SER A 246 -31.88 -0.47 11.87
N GLN A 247 -32.07 0.60 12.65
CA GLN A 247 -31.36 0.80 13.91
C GLN A 247 -31.69 -0.30 14.93
N LEU A 248 -32.97 -0.65 15.07
CA LEU A 248 -33.44 -1.73 15.94
C LEU A 248 -32.88 -3.09 15.50
N LEU A 249 -32.86 -3.37 14.19
CA LEU A 249 -32.26 -4.59 13.65
C LEU A 249 -30.77 -4.69 14.02
N ILE A 250 -30.00 -3.63 13.79
CA ILE A 250 -28.57 -3.59 14.12
C ILE A 250 -28.35 -3.75 15.62
N TYR A 251 -29.15 -3.08 16.45
CA TYR A 251 -29.08 -3.22 17.90
C TYR A 251 -29.33 -4.67 18.35
N ASN A 252 -30.38 -5.31 17.84
CA ASN A 252 -30.72 -6.69 18.21
C ASN A 252 -29.66 -7.69 17.77
N GLU A 253 -29.10 -7.55 16.56
CA GLU A 253 -28.03 -8.43 16.08
C GLU A 253 -26.72 -8.20 16.85
N LEU A 254 -26.39 -6.94 17.17
CA LEU A 254 -25.25 -6.62 18.02
C LEU A 254 -25.41 -7.22 19.42
N GLN A 255 -26.60 -7.07 20.02
CA GLN A 255 -26.91 -7.64 21.33
C GLN A 255 -26.77 -9.18 21.32
N LYS A 256 -27.30 -9.86 20.30
CA LYS A 256 -27.14 -11.32 20.14
C LYS A 256 -25.68 -11.72 20.01
N SER A 257 -24.88 -10.99 19.23
CA SER A 257 -23.44 -11.26 19.09
C SER A 257 -22.74 -11.14 20.44
N LEU A 258 -22.99 -10.05 21.17
CA LEU A 258 -22.37 -9.81 22.47
C LEU A 258 -22.76 -10.86 23.53
N ILE A 259 -24.00 -11.37 23.49
CA ILE A 259 -24.43 -12.48 24.36
C ILE A 259 -23.72 -13.78 23.95
N ASN A 260 -23.63 -14.10 22.65
CA ASN A 260 -22.93 -15.30 22.16
C ASN A 260 -21.43 -15.28 22.50
N ASP A 261 -20.82 -14.10 22.45
CA ASP A 261 -19.41 -13.88 22.79
C ASP A 261 -19.18 -13.82 24.32
N GLY A 262 -20.24 -13.91 25.14
CA GLY A 262 -20.17 -13.91 26.60
C GLY A 262 -19.84 -12.54 27.20
N LEU A 263 -19.99 -11.46 26.44
CA LEU A 263 -19.67 -10.09 26.85
C LEU A 263 -20.86 -9.37 27.50
N LEU A 264 -22.07 -9.90 27.35
CA LEU A 264 -23.31 -9.30 27.85
C LEU A 264 -24.22 -10.40 28.39
N ASP A 265 -24.73 -10.21 29.61
CA ASP A 265 -25.65 -11.17 30.22
C ASP A 265 -26.99 -11.18 29.46
N PRO A 266 -27.62 -12.36 29.28
CA PRO A 266 -28.94 -12.41 28.67
C PRO A 266 -29.93 -11.57 29.50
N PRO A 267 -30.84 -10.83 28.86
CA PRO A 267 -31.78 -9.98 29.57
C PRO A 267 -32.55 -10.84 30.60
N ALA A 268 -32.57 -10.37 31.85
CA ALA A 268 -33.32 -11.02 32.91
C ALA A 268 -34.77 -11.16 32.47
N ILE A 269 -35.26 -12.40 32.42
CA ILE A 269 -36.65 -12.70 32.16
C ILE A 269 -37.42 -12.17 33.38
N GLU A 270 -38.00 -10.98 33.27
CA GLU A 270 -38.96 -10.52 34.28
C GLU A 270 -40.17 -11.49 34.27
N PRO A 271 -40.58 -12.01 35.43
CA PRO A 271 -41.63 -13.03 35.55
C PRO A 271 -43.04 -12.52 35.24
#